data_AF-A0A535H295-F1
#
_entry.id   AF-A0A535H295-F1
#
_cell.length_a   1.000
_cell.length_b   1.000
_cell.length_c   1.000
_cell.angle_alpha   90.00
_cell.angle_beta   90.00
_cell.angle_gamma   90.00
#
_symmetry.space_group_name_H-M   'P 1'
#
loop_
_entity.id
_entity.type
_entity.pdbx_description
1 polymer ?
#
loop_
_entity_poly.entity_id
_entity_poly.type
_entity_poly.pdbx_seq_one_letter_code
_entity_poly.pdbx_strand_id
1 'polypeptide(L)' 'MRFPFTFMGLVALAIGAWVVVYLVGHPGLEGGSRGLATGTAVVCFGFAAYVLIRRVRRGPQH' A
#
# COMPACT_ATOMS: atom_id res chain seq x y z
N MET A 1 -2.35 -21.47 -7.94
CA MET A 1 -1.28 -20.44 -7.89
C MET A 1 -1.86 -19.11 -7.37
N ARG A 2 -1.91 -18.90 -6.04
CA ARG A 2 -2.41 -17.66 -5.37
C ARG A 2 -1.28 -16.72 -4.92
N PHE A 3 -0.04 -17.12 -5.21
CA PHE A 3 1.20 -16.48 -4.78
C PHE A 3 1.39 -15.02 -5.28
N PRO A 4 1.10 -14.67 -6.56
CA PRO A 4 1.43 -13.33 -7.05
C PRO A 4 0.57 -12.24 -6.39
N PHE A 5 -0.72 -12.49 -6.16
CA PHE A 5 -1.63 -11.45 -5.67
C PHE A 5 -1.40 -11.10 -4.18
N THR A 6 -1.05 -12.09 -3.36
CA THR A 6 -0.72 -11.82 -1.94
C THR A 6 0.64 -11.14 -1.83
N PHE A 7 1.61 -11.57 -2.65
CA PHE A 7 2.93 -10.95 -2.74
C PHE A 7 2.84 -9.48 -3.19
N MET A 8 2.04 -9.17 -4.21
CA MET A 8 1.80 -7.80 -4.65
C MET A 8 1.17 -6.93 -3.55
N GLY A 9 0.28 -7.50 -2.72
CA GLY A 9 -0.27 -6.79 -1.56
C GLY A 9 0.78 -6.46 -0.49
N LEU A 10 1.71 -7.38 -0.21
CA LEU A 10 2.83 -7.17 0.70
C LEU A 10 3.82 -6.13 0.16
N VAL A 11 4.15 -6.20 -1.13
CA VAL A 11 5.01 -5.22 -1.79
C VAL A 11 4.37 -3.84 -1.77
N ALA A 12 3.07 -3.73 -2.05
CA ALA A 12 2.35 -2.47 -1.92
C ALA A 12 2.39 -1.93 -0.48
N LEU A 13 2.21 -2.77 0.53
CA LEU A 13 2.36 -2.37 1.94
C LEU A 13 3.75 -1.85 2.27
N ALA A 14 4.80 -2.55 1.82
CA ALA A 14 6.19 -2.13 2.04
C ALA A 14 6.48 -0.77 1.39
N ILE A 15 6.01 -0.57 0.16
CA ILE A 15 6.13 0.71 -0.56
C ILE A 15 5.35 1.82 0.17
N GLY A 16 4.10 1.55 0.57
CA GLY A 16 3.29 2.52 1.31
C GLY A 16 3.93 2.94 2.63
N ALA A 17 4.45 1.98 3.40
CA ALA A 17 5.16 2.25 4.65
C ALA A 17 6.46 3.06 4.41
N TRP A 18 7.24 2.72 3.39
CA TRP A 18 8.45 3.45 3.02
C TRP A 18 8.14 4.92 2.66
N VAL A 19 7.07 5.14 1.89
CA VAL A 19 6.66 6.50 1.49
C VAL A 19 6.22 7.33 2.70
N VAL A 20 5.53 6.73 3.68
CA VAL A 20 5.17 7.41 4.93
C VAL A 20 6.43 7.79 5.71
N VAL A 21 7.39 6.87 5.86
CA VAL A 21 8.68 7.16 6.52
C VAL A 21 9.43 8.28 5.81
N TYR A 22 9.44 8.28 4.47
CA TYR A 22 10.08 9.31 3.66
C TYR A 22 9.45 10.69 3.89
N LEU A 23 8.12 10.77 3.92
CA LEU A 23 7.37 12.00 4.19
C LEU A 23 7.60 12.53 5.61
N VAL A 24 7.67 11.65 6.61
CA VAL A 24 7.97 12.03 8.00
C VAL A 24 9.41 12.55 8.13
N GLY A 25 10.37 11.93 7.43
CA GLY A 25 11.77 12.35 7.43
C GLY A 25 12.04 13.64 6.64
N HIS A 26 11.15 14.02 5.72
CA HIS A 26 11.33 15.19 4.85
C HIS A 26 10.11 16.14 4.90
N PRO A 27 9.84 16.78 6.04
CA PRO A 27 8.67 17.66 6.21
C PRO A 27 8.72 18.92 5.34
N GLY A 28 9.91 19.30 4.85
CA GLY A 28 10.13 20.45 3.97
C GLY A 28 9.99 20.16 2.47
N LEU A 29 9.46 18.99 2.09
CA LEU A 29 9.23 18.66 0.68
C LEU A 29 8.27 19.64 0.02
N GLU A 30 8.65 20.09 -1.17
CA GLU A 30 7.86 20.97 -2.02
C GLU A 30 6.48 20.36 -2.31
N GLY A 31 5.44 21.21 -2.38
CA GLY A 31 4.03 20.78 -2.32
C GLY A 31 3.64 19.73 -3.37
N GLY A 32 4.20 19.80 -4.58
CA GLY A 32 3.96 18.82 -5.64
C GLY A 32 4.50 17.42 -5.29
N SER A 33 5.75 17.33 -4.83
CA SER A 33 6.37 16.05 -4.43
C SER A 33 5.69 15.45 -3.21
N ARG A 34 5.27 16.29 -2.25
CA ARG A 34 4.50 15.85 -1.08
C ARG A 34 3.13 15.29 -1.48
N GLY A 35 2.45 15.92 -2.43
CA GLY A 35 1.16 15.47 -2.96
C GLY A 35 1.27 14.11 -3.65
N LEU A 36 2.27 13.93 -4.51
CA LEU A 36 2.52 12.65 -5.19
C LEU A 36 2.82 11.53 -4.20
N ALA A 37 3.72 11.76 -3.25
CA ALA A 37 4.06 10.78 -2.21
C ALA A 37 2.82 10.40 -1.38
N THR A 38 2.00 11.38 -0.98
CA THR A 38 0.76 11.11 -0.24
C THR A 38 -0.22 10.26 -1.06
N GLY A 39 -0.40 10.59 -2.36
CA GLY A 39 -1.24 9.82 -3.26
C GLY A 39 -0.76 8.38 -3.43
N THR A 40 0.55 8.17 -3.60
CA THR A 40 1.15 6.83 -3.68
C THR A 40 0.92 6.03 -2.40
N ALA A 41 1.07 6.64 -1.23
CA ALA A 41 0.80 5.99 0.04
C ALA A 41 -0.67 5.54 0.14
N VAL A 42 -1.62 6.42 -0.19
CA VAL A 42 -3.06 6.10 -0.18
C VAL A 42 -3.39 4.93 -1.11
N VAL A 43 -2.85 4.93 -2.34
CA VAL A 43 -3.08 3.85 -3.31
C VAL A 43 -2.49 2.53 -2.80
N CYS A 44 -1.29 2.55 -2.23
CA CYS A 44 -0.63 1.38 -1.69
C CYS A 44 -1.40 0.77 -0.50
N PHE A 45 -1.79 1.60 0.45
CA PHE A 45 -2.59 1.17 1.61
C PHE A 45 -3.99 0.69 1.19
N GLY A 46 -4.64 1.39 0.27
CA GLY A 46 -5.94 1.00 -0.29
C GLY A 46 -5.88 -0.35 -1.01
N PHE A 47 -4.83 -0.57 -1.81
CA PHE A 47 -4.61 -1.84 -2.50
C PHE A 47 -4.34 -2.99 -1.52
N ALA A 48 -3.48 -2.78 -0.52
CA ALA A 48 -3.22 -3.79 0.49
C ALA A 48 -4.47 -4.14 1.32
N ALA A 49 -5.24 -3.13 1.73
CA ALA A 49 -6.51 -3.32 2.42
C ALA A 49 -7.51 -4.10 1.55
N TYR A 50 -7.61 -3.75 0.26
CA TYR A 50 -8.44 -4.48 -0.71
C TYR A 50 -8.03 -5.96 -0.83
N VAL A 51 -6.73 -6.24 -0.93
CA VAL A 51 -6.21 -7.61 -1.01
C VAL A 51 -6.55 -8.40 0.27
N LEU A 52 -6.35 -7.80 1.44
CA LEU A 52 -6.69 -8.40 2.75
C LEU A 52 -8.19 -8.70 2.87
N ILE A 53 -9.05 -7.72 2.58
CA ILE A 53 -10.51 -7.89 2.63
C ILE A 53 -10.95 -8.99 1.66
N ARG A 54 -10.42 -8.99 0.43
CA ARG A 54 -10.73 -10.00 -0.57
C ARG A 54 -10.25 -11.40 -0.16
N ARG A 55 -9.13 -11.50 0.56
CA ARG A 55 -8.61 -12.74 1.15
C ARG A 55 -9.55 -13.27 2.24
N VAL A 56 -9.96 -12.41 3.17
CA VAL A 56 -10.83 -12.80 4.30
C VAL A 56 -12.24 -13.15 3.83
N ARG A 57 -12.80 -12.41 2.86
CA ARG A 57 -14.14 -12.67 2.31
C ARG A 57 -14.22 -13.91 1.42
N ARG A 58 -13.11 -14.33 0.81
CA ARG A 58 -13.02 -15.64 0.15
C ARG A 58 -12.61 -16.69 1.18
N GLY A 59 -13.49 -16.93 2.16
CA GLY A 59 -13.39 -18.06 3.09
C GLY A 59 -13.35 -19.42 2.35
N PRO A 60 -12.97 -20.51 3.04
CA PRO A 60 -12.75 -21.82 2.43
C PRO A 60 -13.95 -22.21 1.56
N GLN A 61 -13.71 -22.36 0.27
CA GLN A 61 -14.68 -22.94 -0.64
C GLN A 61 -14.76 -24.43 -0.28
N HIS A 62 -15.68 -24.77 0.63
CA HIS A 62 -16.13 -26.14 0.87
C HIS A 62 -17.09 -26.54 -0.25
#